data_AF-A0A9P4Y159-F1
#
_entry.id   AF-A0A9P4Y159-F1
#
_cell.length_a   1.000
_cell.length_b   1.000
_cell.length_c   1.000
_cell.angle_alpha   90.00
_cell.angle_beta   90.00
_cell.angle_gamma   90.00
#
_symmetry.space_group_name_H-M   'P 1'
#
loop_
_entity.id
_entity.type
_entity.pdbx_description
1 polymer ?
#
loop_
_entity_poly.entity_id
_entity_poly.type
_entity_poly.pdbx_seq_one_letter_code
_entity_poly.pdbx_strand_id
1 'polypeptide(L)'
;MDVEDDAPPWDLAAGDDDVSEAGDRTAETTILARHISSKSTGRVKKPGKKISRYGIEYPSLPTSVVKRLAQRFAGKAKISSDTLSTIMQASDWFFEQLGDDLRAYANHAKGRTTINESDMLTLMRRQRQTSASATPYALAQRHLPRELLQELRMPAPAPVKKRRRKATAGEDEEVG
;
A
#
# COMPACT_ATOMS: atom_id res chain seq x y z
N MET A 1 49.39 2.63 -49.47
CA MET A 1 50.03 3.81 -48.87
C MET A 1 48.95 4.85 -48.65
N ASP A 2 48.51 5.27 -47.48
CA ASP A 2 48.66 4.92 -46.05
C ASP A 2 47.49 5.69 -45.40
N VAL A 3 46.47 5.02 -44.86
CA VAL A 3 46.12 4.92 -43.42
C VAL A 3 46.49 6.14 -42.57
N GLU A 4 45.47 6.95 -42.25
CA GLU A 4 45.31 7.75 -41.02
C GLU A 4 43.79 7.74 -40.75
N ASP A 5 43.18 6.91 -39.88
CA ASP A 5 43.31 6.76 -38.42
C ASP A 5 43.18 8.09 -37.66
N ASP A 6 41.94 8.54 -37.47
CA ASP A 6 41.57 9.56 -36.47
C ASP A 6 40.71 8.89 -35.38
N ALA A 7 41.40 8.17 -34.49
CA ALA A 7 40.87 7.70 -33.23
C ALA A 7 41.14 8.77 -32.16
N PRO A 8 40.12 9.25 -31.42
CA PRO A 8 40.37 10.20 -30.34
C PRO A 8 41.09 9.51 -29.16
N PRO A 9 42.17 10.13 -28.64
CA PRO A 9 43.05 9.54 -27.63
C PRO A 9 42.62 9.94 -26.21
N TRP A 10 42.14 9.00 -25.38
CA TRP A 10 42.26 9.09 -23.91
C TRP A 10 41.78 7.83 -23.15
N ASP A 11 42.07 6.62 -23.64
CA ASP A 11 42.16 5.51 -22.69
C ASP A 11 43.29 5.76 -21.68
N LEU A 12 43.04 5.41 -20.42
CA LEU A 12 43.96 5.19 -19.28
C LEU A 12 43.92 6.21 -18.11
N ALA A 13 43.02 5.95 -17.17
CA ALA A 13 43.30 5.83 -15.72
C ALA A 13 42.06 5.19 -15.05
N ALA A 14 42.03 3.89 -14.73
CA ALA A 14 42.68 3.27 -13.58
C ALA A 14 42.47 4.10 -12.29
N GLY A 15 41.34 3.86 -11.62
CA GLY A 15 41.02 4.34 -10.28
C GLY A 15 40.13 3.30 -9.60
N ASP A 16 40.78 2.40 -8.88
CA ASP A 16 40.19 1.52 -7.85
C ASP A 16 39.46 2.38 -6.82
N ASP A 17 38.15 2.16 -6.65
CA ASP A 17 37.43 2.49 -5.43
C ASP A 17 36.62 1.26 -5.01
N ASP A 18 37.31 0.39 -4.28
CA ASP A 18 36.73 -0.60 -3.37
C ASP A 18 35.96 0.14 -2.28
N VAL A 19 34.62 0.06 -2.32
CA VAL A 19 33.79 0.28 -1.13
C VAL A 19 32.92 -0.94 -0.94
N SER A 20 33.48 -1.83 -0.15
CA SER A 20 32.83 -2.93 0.52
C SER A 20 31.88 -2.39 1.61
N GLU A 21 30.57 -2.55 1.43
CA GLU A 21 29.63 -2.55 2.56
C GLU A 21 28.59 -3.65 2.39
N ALA A 22 28.98 -4.83 2.89
CA ALA A 22 28.11 -5.98 3.11
C ALA A 22 27.14 -5.68 4.27
N GLY A 23 26.04 -5.00 3.95
CA GLY A 23 24.87 -4.87 4.81
C GLY A 23 23.81 -5.91 4.45
N ASP A 24 23.73 -6.96 5.27
CA ASP A 24 22.67 -7.94 5.46
C ASP A 24 21.32 -7.66 4.74
N ARG A 25 21.07 -8.35 3.61
CA ARG A 25 19.91 -8.12 2.71
C ARG A 25 19.19 -9.41 2.28
N THR A 26 19.22 -10.46 3.09
CA THR A 26 18.70 -11.78 2.67
C THR A 26 17.52 -12.32 3.49
N ALA A 27 17.09 -11.64 4.55
CA ALA A 27 16.04 -12.17 5.42
C ALA A 27 14.59 -11.98 4.91
N GLU A 28 14.27 -10.87 4.23
CA GLU A 28 12.85 -10.50 4.02
C GLU A 28 12.24 -10.96 2.67
N THR A 29 13.04 -11.12 1.61
CA THR A 29 12.58 -11.72 0.34
C THR A 29 12.31 -13.22 0.45
N THR A 30 12.79 -13.86 1.52
CA THR A 30 12.63 -15.29 1.78
C THR A 30 11.19 -15.66 2.19
N ILE A 31 10.41 -14.72 2.76
CA ILE A 31 9.07 -15.03 3.31
C ILE A 31 8.05 -15.30 2.18
N LEU A 32 8.08 -14.52 1.09
CA LEU A 32 7.18 -14.74 -0.04
C LEU A 32 7.52 -16.01 -0.83
N ALA A 33 8.82 -16.33 -0.93
CA ALA A 33 9.31 -17.51 -1.66
C ALA A 33 8.97 -18.84 -0.94
N ARG A 34 8.95 -18.84 0.41
CA ARG A 34 8.67 -20.04 1.21
C ARG A 34 7.27 -20.61 1.02
N HIS A 35 6.26 -19.77 0.76
CA HIS A 35 4.86 -20.22 0.64
C HIS A 35 4.49 -20.81 -0.72
N ILE A 36 5.29 -20.57 -1.77
CA ILE A 36 4.96 -20.99 -3.14
C ILE A 36 5.34 -22.47 -3.40
N SER A 37 6.17 -23.08 -2.53
CA SER A 37 6.80 -24.38 -2.80
C SER A 37 5.96 -25.63 -2.45
N SER A 38 4.78 -25.52 -1.82
CA SER A 38 4.00 -26.72 -1.46
C SER A 38 3.10 -27.19 -2.60
N LYS A 39 3.68 -27.85 -3.61
CA LYS A 39 2.94 -28.51 -4.68
C LYS A 39 2.33 -29.82 -4.14
N SER A 40 1.05 -29.82 -3.81
CA SER A 40 0.30 -31.04 -3.47
C SER A 40 -0.58 -31.47 -4.64
N THR A 41 -0.26 -32.62 -5.22
CA THR A 41 -1.12 -33.35 -6.15
C THR A 41 -2.22 -34.03 -5.35
N GLY A 42 -3.42 -33.45 -5.34
CA GLY A 42 -4.52 -34.02 -4.55
C GLY A 42 -5.87 -33.40 -4.83
N ARG A 43 -6.79 -34.25 -5.30
CA ARG A 43 -8.26 -34.16 -5.30
C ARG A 43 -8.83 -32.87 -4.69
N VAL A 44 -9.58 -32.09 -5.49
CA VAL A 44 -10.26 -30.85 -5.08
C VAL A 44 -11.15 -31.11 -3.86
N LYS A 45 -10.60 -30.89 -2.66
CA LYS A 45 -11.37 -30.85 -1.43
C LYS A 45 -12.20 -29.58 -1.49
N LYS A 46 -13.50 -29.68 -1.17
CA LYS A 46 -14.35 -28.50 -0.97
C LYS A 46 -13.59 -27.56 -0.03
N PRO A 47 -13.41 -26.28 -0.37
CA PRO A 47 -12.65 -25.37 0.46
C PRO A 47 -13.30 -25.36 1.84
N GLY A 48 -12.58 -25.87 2.83
CA GLY A 48 -13.01 -25.78 4.22
C GLY A 48 -13.20 -24.32 4.59
N LYS A 49 -14.04 -24.07 5.59
CA LYS A 49 -14.16 -22.72 6.14
C LYS A 49 -12.79 -22.25 6.58
N LYS A 50 -12.33 -21.10 6.08
CA LYS A 50 -11.06 -20.51 6.49
C LYS A 50 -11.27 -19.81 7.82
N ILE A 51 -10.49 -20.18 8.81
CA ILE A 51 -10.63 -19.73 10.19
C ILE A 51 -9.31 -19.04 10.56
N SER A 52 -9.40 -17.82 11.10
CA SER A 52 -8.21 -17.11 11.57
C SER A 52 -7.65 -17.77 12.82
N ARG A 53 -6.43 -17.40 13.21
CA ARG A 53 -5.85 -17.78 14.52
C ARG A 53 -6.73 -17.45 15.74
N TYR A 54 -7.73 -16.59 15.56
CA TYR A 54 -8.70 -16.18 16.59
C TYR A 54 -10.04 -16.93 16.51
N GLY A 55 -10.15 -17.95 15.67
CA GLY A 55 -11.40 -18.70 15.51
C GLY A 55 -12.46 -17.97 14.67
N ILE A 56 -12.11 -16.86 14.02
CA ILE A 56 -13.05 -16.06 13.22
C ILE A 56 -13.03 -16.57 11.78
N GLU A 57 -14.19 -16.98 11.27
CA GLU A 57 -14.35 -17.35 9.87
C GLU A 57 -14.13 -16.13 8.97
N TYR A 58 -13.26 -16.24 7.98
CA TYR A 58 -13.07 -15.20 6.96
C TYR A 58 -13.29 -15.81 5.56
N PRO A 59 -14.31 -15.39 4.82
CA PRO A 59 -14.53 -15.88 3.46
C PRO A 59 -13.45 -15.33 2.53
N SER A 60 -13.08 -16.11 1.51
CA SER A 60 -12.29 -15.60 0.39
C SER A 60 -13.06 -14.51 -0.38
N LEU A 61 -12.30 -13.64 -1.06
CA LEU A 61 -12.90 -12.63 -1.93
C LEU A 61 -13.76 -13.26 -3.04
N PRO A 62 -14.85 -12.60 -3.47
CA PRO A 62 -15.67 -13.09 -4.57
C PRO A 62 -14.83 -13.28 -5.85
N THR A 63 -14.90 -14.47 -6.44
CA THR A 63 -14.13 -14.82 -7.65
C THR A 63 -14.34 -13.83 -8.79
N SER A 64 -15.55 -13.27 -8.93
CA SER A 64 -15.87 -12.26 -9.97
C SER A 64 -15.08 -10.97 -9.81
N VAL A 65 -14.85 -10.53 -8.57
CA VAL A 65 -14.08 -9.32 -8.25
C VAL A 65 -12.59 -9.57 -8.53
N VAL A 66 -12.06 -10.69 -8.03
CA VAL A 66 -10.65 -11.07 -8.24
C VAL A 66 -10.36 -11.22 -9.74
N LYS A 67 -11.22 -11.94 -10.48
CA LYS A 67 -11.08 -12.11 -11.93
C LYS A 67 -11.12 -10.78 -12.67
N ARG A 68 -12.05 -9.88 -12.34
CA ARG A 68 -12.16 -8.56 -12.96
C ARG A 68 -10.91 -7.71 -12.72
N LEU A 69 -10.40 -7.71 -11.49
CA LEU A 69 -9.19 -6.97 -11.13
C LEU A 69 -7.96 -7.53 -11.86
N ALA A 70 -7.77 -8.85 -11.82
CA ALA A 70 -6.68 -9.52 -12.51
C ALA A 70 -6.72 -9.25 -14.02
N GLN A 71 -7.90 -9.30 -14.65
CA GLN A 71 -8.05 -9.01 -16.08
C GLN A 71 -7.66 -7.56 -16.41
N ARG A 72 -8.00 -6.59 -15.54
CA ARG A 72 -7.62 -5.18 -15.73
C ARG A 72 -6.10 -5.00 -15.80
N PHE A 73 -5.34 -5.76 -15.02
CA PHE A 73 -3.87 -5.72 -15.04
C PHE A 73 -3.25 -6.62 -16.11
N ALA A 74 -3.90 -7.73 -16.48
CA ALA A 74 -3.44 -8.63 -17.54
C ALA A 74 -3.72 -8.10 -18.98
N GLY A 75 -4.49 -7.01 -19.11
CA GLY A 75 -4.82 -6.41 -20.39
C GLY A 75 -5.64 -7.35 -21.28
N LYS A 76 -5.12 -7.67 -22.47
CA LYS A 76 -5.77 -8.56 -23.45
C LYS A 76 -5.51 -10.06 -23.21
N ALA A 77 -4.62 -10.41 -22.28
CA ALA A 77 -4.28 -11.80 -22.02
C ALA A 77 -5.44 -12.56 -21.38
N LYS A 78 -5.65 -13.82 -21.79
CA LYS A 78 -6.66 -14.70 -21.20
C LYS A 78 -6.12 -15.31 -19.91
N ILE A 79 -6.90 -15.23 -18.83
CA ILE A 79 -6.56 -15.85 -17.55
C ILE A 79 -7.16 -17.26 -17.51
N SER A 80 -6.30 -18.27 -17.37
CA SER A 80 -6.74 -19.67 -17.22
C SER A 80 -7.42 -19.90 -15.87
N SER A 81 -8.22 -20.97 -15.75
CA SER A 81 -8.87 -21.33 -14.49
C SER A 81 -7.87 -21.64 -13.37
N ASP A 82 -6.76 -22.31 -13.71
CA ASP A 82 -5.69 -22.64 -12.76
C ASP A 82 -4.99 -21.36 -12.27
N THR A 83 -4.63 -20.46 -13.19
CA THR A 83 -4.05 -19.15 -12.84
C THR A 83 -4.98 -18.34 -11.94
N LEU A 84 -6.29 -18.34 -12.23
CA LEU A 84 -7.27 -17.65 -11.38
C LEU A 84 -7.32 -18.25 -9.98
N SER A 85 -7.28 -19.58 -9.85
CA SER A 85 -7.22 -20.27 -8.55
C SER A 85 -5.97 -19.87 -7.76
N THR A 86 -4.81 -19.80 -8.41
CA THR A 86 -3.56 -19.34 -7.79
C THR A 86 -3.63 -17.89 -7.34
N ILE A 87 -4.23 -16.99 -8.15
CA ILE A 87 -4.43 -15.59 -7.77
C ILE A 87 -5.37 -15.48 -6.56
N MET A 88 -6.44 -16.29 -6.52
CA MET A 88 -7.33 -16.33 -5.36
C MET A 88 -6.56 -16.75 -4.10
N GLN A 89 -5.79 -17.85 -4.17
CA GLN A 89 -4.97 -18.32 -3.05
C GLN A 89 -3.94 -17.28 -2.59
N ALA A 90 -3.24 -16.64 -3.54
CA ALA A 90 -2.28 -15.59 -3.23
C ALA A 90 -2.95 -14.37 -2.60
N SER A 91 -4.18 -14.04 -3.01
CA SER A 91 -4.97 -12.96 -2.41
C SER A 91 -5.32 -13.29 -0.96
N ASP A 92 -5.68 -14.54 -0.66
CA ASP A 92 -5.97 -14.96 0.71
C ASP A 92 -4.74 -14.83 1.61
N TRP A 93 -3.58 -15.32 1.15
CA TRP A 93 -2.32 -15.17 1.88
C TRP A 93 -1.90 -13.71 2.06
N PHE A 94 -2.17 -12.87 1.06
CA PHE A 94 -1.90 -11.43 1.17
C PHE A 94 -2.69 -10.79 2.31
N PHE A 95 -3.98 -11.09 2.46
CA PHE A 95 -4.80 -10.52 3.55
C PHE A 95 -4.46 -11.09 4.93
N GLU A 96 -4.06 -12.36 5.00
CA GLU A 96 -3.55 -12.97 6.24
C GLU A 96 -2.29 -12.22 6.72
N GLN A 97 -1.30 -12.08 5.85
CA GLN A 97 -0.07 -11.36 6.15
C GLN A 97 -0.33 -9.89 6.48
N LEU A 98 -1.17 -9.21 5.70
CA LEU A 98 -1.54 -7.81 5.90
C LEU A 98 -2.20 -7.60 7.27
N GLY A 99 -3.05 -8.53 7.72
CA GLY A 99 -3.66 -8.48 9.04
C GLY A 99 -2.65 -8.58 10.18
N ASP A 100 -1.69 -9.51 10.08
CA ASP A 100 -0.62 -9.67 11.07
C ASP A 100 0.30 -8.44 11.13
N ASP A 101 0.64 -7.86 9.97
CA ASP A 101 1.46 -6.65 9.87
C ASP A 101 0.78 -5.43 10.51
N LEU A 102 -0.49 -5.20 10.20
CA LEU A 102 -1.24 -4.08 10.77
C LEU A 102 -1.41 -4.21 12.28
N ARG A 103 -1.61 -5.43 12.76
CA ARG A 103 -1.67 -5.71 14.19
C ARG A 103 -0.34 -5.43 14.89
N ALA A 104 0.78 -5.80 14.27
CA ALA A 104 2.10 -5.49 14.80
C ALA A 104 2.32 -3.97 14.92
N TYR A 105 1.90 -3.20 13.90
CA TYR A 105 2.02 -1.74 13.92
C TYR A 105 1.12 -1.06 14.95
N ALA A 106 -0.14 -1.49 15.06
CA ALA A 106 -1.04 -0.97 16.09
C ALA A 106 -0.49 -1.23 17.51
N ASN A 107 0.01 -2.45 17.75
CA ASN A 107 0.61 -2.83 19.02
C ASN A 107 1.92 -2.06 19.32
N HIS A 108 2.75 -1.78 18.31
CA HIS A 108 4.01 -1.06 18.51
C HIS A 108 3.79 0.41 18.87
N ALA A 109 2.82 1.07 18.25
CA ALA A 109 2.58 2.51 18.37
C ALA A 109 1.80 2.92 19.64
N LYS A 110 2.02 2.25 20.79
CA LYS A 110 1.38 2.39 22.13
C LYS A 110 0.46 1.23 22.57
N GLY A 111 0.64 0.01 22.06
CA GLY A 111 -0.16 -1.15 22.49
C GLY A 111 -1.63 -1.10 22.06
N ARG A 112 -1.94 -0.41 20.96
CA ARG A 112 -3.33 -0.26 20.49
C ARG A 112 -3.84 -1.57 19.91
N THR A 113 -5.12 -1.84 20.16
CA THR A 113 -5.87 -2.94 19.52
C THR A 113 -6.61 -2.49 18.26
N THR A 114 -6.76 -1.17 18.06
CA THR A 114 -7.43 -0.58 16.90
C THR A 114 -6.40 -0.18 15.83
N ILE A 115 -6.66 -0.57 14.59
CA ILE A 115 -5.87 -0.20 13.42
C ILE A 115 -6.27 1.20 12.97
N ASN A 116 -5.29 2.09 12.83
CA ASN A 116 -5.49 3.46 12.37
C ASN A 116 -4.92 3.66 10.96
N GLU A 117 -5.23 4.79 10.34
CA GLU A 117 -4.72 5.18 9.02
C GLU A 117 -3.18 5.26 9.00
N SER A 118 -2.56 5.67 10.11
CA SER A 118 -1.10 5.71 10.26
C SER A 118 -0.45 4.32 10.08
N ASP A 119 -1.14 3.26 10.50
CA ASP A 119 -0.64 1.88 10.42
C ASP A 119 -0.65 1.43 8.94
N MET A 120 -1.72 1.77 8.21
CA MET A 120 -1.81 1.57 6.77
C MET A 120 -0.76 2.38 6.00
N LEU A 121 -0.54 3.65 6.34
CA LEU A 121 0.48 4.48 5.69
C LEU A 121 1.89 3.93 5.92
N THR A 122 2.17 3.41 7.11
CA THR A 122 3.44 2.75 7.43
C THR A 122 3.64 1.49 6.59
N LEU A 123 2.59 0.65 6.49
CA LEU A 123 2.60 -0.54 5.66
C LEU A 123 2.83 -0.22 4.18
N MET A 124 2.13 0.77 3.64
CA MET A 124 2.25 1.18 2.23
C MET A 124 3.64 1.75 1.90
N ARG A 125 4.28 2.45 2.85
CA ARG A 125 5.69 2.87 2.72
C ARG A 125 6.64 1.66 2.70
N ARG A 126 6.46 0.70 3.61
CA ARG A 126 7.26 -0.55 3.63
C ARG A 126 7.14 -1.32 2.33
N GLN A 127 5.93 -1.42 1.77
CA GLN A 127 5.65 -2.06 0.48
C GLN A 127 6.04 -1.23 -0.75
N ARG A 128 6.68 -0.06 -0.54
CA ARG A 128 7.12 0.88 -1.59
C ARG A 128 5.99 1.37 -2.50
N GLN A 129 4.76 1.37 -2.01
CA GLN A 129 3.60 1.90 -2.74
C GLN A 129 3.50 3.43 -2.63
N THR A 130 4.06 4.00 -1.57
CA THR A 130 4.11 5.45 -1.35
C THR A 130 5.53 5.94 -1.16
N SER A 131 5.85 7.07 -1.77
CA SER A 131 7.14 7.75 -1.71
C SER A 131 6.94 9.26 -1.65
N ALA A 132 8.03 10.04 -1.64
CA ALA A 132 7.93 11.51 -1.74
C ALA A 132 7.20 11.97 -3.01
N SER A 133 7.33 11.23 -4.12
CA SER A 133 6.64 11.51 -5.38
C SER A 133 5.28 10.83 -5.50
N ALA A 134 5.11 9.64 -4.92
CA ALA A 134 3.86 8.88 -4.92
C ALA A 134 3.13 9.05 -3.58
N THR A 135 2.34 10.13 -3.45
CA THR A 135 1.57 10.37 -2.22
C THR A 135 0.39 9.40 -2.09
N PRO A 136 -0.08 9.08 -0.86
CA PRO A 136 -1.26 8.24 -0.67
C PRO A 136 -2.49 8.77 -1.41
N TYR A 137 -2.65 10.10 -1.44
CA TYR A 137 -3.73 10.77 -2.15
C TYR A 137 -3.63 10.58 -3.68
N ALA A 138 -2.44 10.74 -4.25
CA ALA A 138 -2.22 10.51 -5.68
C ALA A 138 -2.49 9.05 -6.08
N LEU A 139 -2.11 8.09 -5.22
CA LEU A 139 -2.39 6.67 -5.44
C LEU A 139 -3.90 6.38 -5.37
N ALA A 140 -4.58 6.93 -4.36
CA ALA A 140 -6.03 6.84 -4.23
C ALA A 140 -6.71 7.35 -5.51
N GLN A 141 -6.32 8.51 -6.02
CA GLN A 141 -6.93 9.13 -7.21
C GLN A 141 -6.85 8.24 -8.46
N ARG A 142 -5.85 7.36 -8.56
CA ARG A 142 -5.67 6.43 -9.69
C ARG A 142 -6.52 5.16 -9.55
N HIS A 143 -6.79 4.72 -8.33
CA HIS A 143 -7.31 3.38 -8.06
C HIS A 143 -8.68 3.33 -7.39
N LEU A 144 -9.14 4.44 -6.80
CA LEU A 144 -10.43 4.52 -6.11
C LEU A 144 -11.46 5.33 -6.93
N PRO A 145 -12.73 4.89 -6.94
CA PRO A 145 -13.84 5.72 -7.43
C PRO A 145 -13.93 7.05 -6.68
N ARG A 146 -14.50 8.08 -7.34
CA ARG A 146 -14.58 9.44 -6.80
C ARG A 146 -15.30 9.52 -5.45
N GLU A 147 -16.30 8.68 -5.21
CA GLU A 147 -17.04 8.66 -3.95
C GLU A 147 -16.12 8.36 -2.76
N LEU A 148 -15.23 7.36 -2.89
CA LEU A 148 -14.26 7.02 -1.85
C LEU A 148 -13.12 8.06 -1.74
N LEU A 149 -12.84 8.80 -2.82
CA LEU A 149 -11.87 9.90 -2.78
C LEU A 149 -12.37 11.10 -1.98
N GLN A 150 -13.69 11.33 -1.96
CA GLN A 150 -14.27 12.41 -1.19
C GLN A 150 -14.17 12.13 0.31
N GLU A 151 -14.31 10.88 0.75
CA GLU A 151 -14.10 10.49 2.14
C GLU A 151 -12.66 10.72 2.62
N LEU A 152 -11.67 10.54 1.72
CA LEU A 152 -10.27 10.89 1.99
C LEU A 152 -10.02 12.41 1.99
N ARG A 153 -10.86 13.18 1.29
CA ARG A 153 -10.81 14.65 1.19
C ARG A 153 -11.93 15.26 2.04
N MET A 154 -11.84 15.26 3.38
CA MET A 154 -12.25 16.36 4.29
C MET A 154 -12.54 15.89 5.73
N PRO A 155 -12.28 16.77 6.71
CA PRO A 155 -13.39 17.47 7.37
C PRO A 155 -13.50 18.90 6.83
N ALA A 156 -14.72 19.37 6.56
CA ALA A 156 -14.95 20.73 6.07
C ALA A 156 -14.34 21.74 7.05
N PRO A 157 -13.68 22.81 6.59
CA PRO A 157 -13.18 23.85 7.48
C PRO A 157 -14.34 24.38 8.31
N ALA A 158 -14.19 24.36 9.64
CA ALA A 158 -15.20 24.89 10.53
C ALA A 158 -15.53 26.35 10.12
N PRO A 159 -16.82 26.72 10.03
CA PRO A 159 -17.18 28.07 9.60
C PRO A 159 -16.55 29.09 10.57
N VAL A 160 -15.75 30.00 10.02
CA VAL A 160 -15.11 31.06 10.79
C VAL A 160 -16.21 31.95 11.37
N LYS A 161 -16.47 31.85 12.68
CA LYS A 161 -17.44 32.71 13.38
C LYS A 161 -16.99 34.17 13.20
N LYS A 162 -17.71 34.92 12.36
CA LYS A 162 -17.54 36.38 12.28
C LYS A 162 -17.82 36.95 13.67
N ARG A 163 -16.78 37.47 14.34
CA ARG A 163 -16.93 38.22 15.59
C ARG A 163 -17.84 39.42 15.32
N ARG A 164 -19.07 39.39 15.85
CA ARG A 164 -19.96 40.56 15.89
C ARG A 164 -19.22 41.65 16.67
N ARG A 165 -18.95 42.79 16.03
CA ARG A 165 -18.54 44.01 16.73
C ARG A 165 -19.73 44.48 17.55
N LYS A 166 -19.56 44.57 18.86
CA LYS A 166 -20.55 45.13 19.80
C LYS A 166 -20.50 46.65 19.65
N ALA A 167 -21.52 47.24 19.05
CA ALA A 167 -21.74 48.68 19.11
C ALA A 167 -22.30 49.01 20.50
N THR A 168 -21.57 49.79 21.28
CA THR A 168 -22.05 50.45 22.50
C THR A 168 -22.83 51.68 22.06
N ALA A 169 -24.16 51.60 22.07
CA ALA A 169 -25.03 52.77 22.02
C ALA A 169 -25.14 53.31 23.45
N GLY A 170 -24.89 54.61 23.61
CA GLY A 170 -25.05 55.31 24.87
C GLY A 170 -26.53 55.37 25.27
N GLU A 171 -26.77 55.20 26.57
CA GLU A 171 -28.04 55.50 27.20
C GLU A 171 -27.90 56.84 27.93
N ASP A 172 -28.89 57.68 27.69
CA ASP A 172 -29.12 58.99 28.26
C ASP A 172 -29.29 58.91 29.79
N GLU A 173 -28.72 59.88 30.51
CA GLU A 173 -29.05 60.14 31.91
C GLU A 173 -29.56 61.59 32.02
N GLU A 174 -30.87 61.73 31.89
CA GLU A 174 -31.66 62.83 32.45
C GLU A 174 -32.32 62.27 33.71
N VAL A 175 -32.06 62.84 34.91
CA VAL A 175 -33.05 63.27 35.92
C VAL A 175 -32.29 63.94 37.09
N GLY A 176 -32.69 65.16 37.47
CA GLY A 176 -32.75 65.59 38.89
C GLY A 176 -31.81 66.70 39.32
#